data_AF-A0A661T7Z3-F1
#
_entry.id   AF-A0A661T7Z3-F1
#
_cell.length_a   1.000
_cell.length_b   1.000
_cell.length_c   1.000
_cell.angle_alpha   90.00
_cell.angle_beta   90.00
_cell.angle_gamma   90.00
#
_symmetry.space_group_name_H-M   'P 1'
#
loop_
_entity.id
_entity.type
_entity.pdbx_description
1 polymer ?
#
loop_
_entity_poly.entity_id
_entity_poly.type
_entity_poly.pdbx_seq_one_letter_code
_entity_poly.pdbx_strand_id
1 'polypeptide(L)'
;SRLVDEKTLVRQVSNRYFYNLWLEIEKKRRWSYNFFGKKGSPDNMIVSRGLYDGRGISYVDGSFGRFMADYLFRERAVYRWQRARRGKGRHLGKGYSDHLPIFASFAAGPFR
;
A
#
# COMPACT_ATOMS: atom_id res chain seq x y z
N SER A 1 2.51 7.40 20.18
CA SER A 1 3.31 8.17 19.20
C SER A 1 2.37 8.91 18.26
N ARG A 2 2.73 10.12 17.79
CA ARG A 2 1.92 10.91 16.84
C ARG A 2 2.20 10.43 15.41
N LEU A 3 1.16 10.27 14.58
CA LEU A 3 1.33 10.00 13.15
C LEU A 3 1.84 11.28 12.45
N VAL A 4 2.71 11.11 11.45
CA VAL A 4 3.22 12.19 10.61
C VAL A 4 2.16 12.46 9.54
N ASP A 5 1.68 13.70 9.45
CA ASP A 5 0.88 14.15 8.32
C ASP A 5 1.77 14.83 7.26
N GLU A 6 1.23 15.08 6.09
CA GLU A 6 1.93 15.72 4.98
C GLU A 6 2.51 17.10 5.37
N LYS A 7 1.75 17.90 6.14
CA LYS A 7 2.21 19.20 6.65
C LYS A 7 3.46 19.06 7.51
N THR A 8 3.48 18.07 8.39
CA THR A 8 4.65 17.74 9.23
C THR A 8 5.81 17.27 8.36
N LEU A 9 5.54 16.42 7.34
CA LEU A 9 6.56 15.94 6.41
C LEU A 9 7.22 17.10 5.64
N VAL A 10 6.44 18.04 5.11
CA VAL A 10 6.97 19.11 4.24
C VAL A 10 7.66 20.21 5.06
N ARG A 11 7.15 20.51 6.27
CA ARG A 11 7.68 21.59 7.13
C ARG A 11 8.88 21.18 7.99
N GLN A 12 9.24 19.90 8.04
CA GLN A 12 10.38 19.45 8.84
C GLN A 12 11.69 20.08 8.36
N VAL A 13 12.50 20.59 9.29
CA VAL A 13 13.80 21.21 8.99
C VAL A 13 14.86 20.13 8.75
N SER A 14 14.86 19.08 9.58
CA SER A 14 15.69 17.89 9.39
C SER A 14 14.87 16.77 8.76
N ASN A 15 15.47 15.93 7.91
CA ASN A 15 14.83 14.80 7.23
C ASN A 15 14.57 13.61 8.16
N ARG A 16 13.97 13.86 9.33
CA ARG A 16 13.75 12.88 10.39
C ARG A 16 12.50 12.03 10.19
N TYR A 17 11.46 12.61 9.61
CA TYR A 17 10.14 12.02 9.47
C TYR A 17 9.90 11.55 8.06
N PHE A 18 9.17 10.44 7.97
CA PHE A 18 8.64 9.88 6.74
C PHE A 18 7.12 9.80 6.83
N TYR A 19 6.48 9.80 5.67
CA TYR A 19 5.03 9.77 5.56
C TYR A 19 4.58 8.42 5.02
N ASN A 20 3.67 7.76 5.73
CA ASN A 20 3.08 6.51 5.27
C ASN A 20 1.84 6.83 4.43
N LEU A 21 1.87 6.44 3.16
CA LEU A 21 0.82 6.82 2.20
C LEU A 21 -0.55 6.22 2.54
N TRP A 22 -0.63 5.20 3.39
CA TRP A 22 -1.92 4.73 3.93
C TRP A 22 -2.72 5.84 4.63
N LEU A 23 -2.06 6.90 5.11
CA LEU A 23 -2.70 8.01 5.81
C LEU A 23 -3.61 8.85 4.90
N GLU A 24 -3.44 8.78 3.58
CA GLU A 24 -4.31 9.42 2.57
C GLU A 24 -5.67 8.72 2.43
N ILE A 25 -5.72 7.43 2.75
CA ILE A 25 -6.91 6.61 2.61
C ILE A 25 -7.71 6.62 3.91
N GLU A 26 -9.05 6.58 3.85
CA GLU A 26 -9.87 6.45 5.05
C GLU A 26 -9.53 5.20 5.88
N LYS A 27 -9.54 5.31 7.21
CA LYS A 27 -9.11 4.22 8.13
C LYS A 27 -9.76 2.87 7.82
N LYS A 28 -11.06 2.82 7.51
CA LYS A 28 -11.80 1.58 7.17
C LYS A 28 -11.31 0.90 5.87
N ARG A 29 -10.62 1.65 5.01
CA ARG A 29 -10.07 1.19 3.74
C ARG A 29 -8.58 0.87 3.82
N ARG A 30 -7.88 1.15 4.94
CA ARG A 30 -6.44 0.87 5.13
C ARG A 30 -6.15 -0.60 5.44
N TRP A 31 -6.06 -1.42 4.40
CA TRP A 31 -5.67 -2.82 4.53
C TRP A 31 -5.07 -3.32 3.23
N SER A 32 -4.21 -4.31 3.21
CA SER A 32 -3.82 -5.04 1.99
C SER A 32 -4.02 -6.53 2.19
N TYR A 33 -4.35 -6.95 3.40
CA TYR A 33 -4.48 -8.33 3.82
C TYR A 33 -5.79 -8.52 4.59
N ASN A 34 -6.45 -9.67 4.40
CA ASN A 34 -7.69 -10.03 5.09
C ASN A 34 -7.64 -11.50 5.54
N PHE A 35 -7.40 -11.73 6.82
CA PHE A 35 -7.37 -13.05 7.41
C PHE A 35 -8.65 -13.31 8.20
N PHE A 36 -9.58 -14.05 7.60
CA PHE A 36 -10.86 -14.40 8.24
C PHE A 36 -11.61 -13.18 8.80
N GLY A 37 -11.63 -12.07 8.05
CA GLY A 37 -12.29 -10.82 8.45
C GLY A 37 -11.38 -9.84 9.19
N LYS A 38 -10.23 -10.29 9.70
CA LYS A 38 -9.22 -9.42 10.31
C LYS A 38 -8.40 -8.75 9.20
N LYS A 39 -8.73 -7.50 8.93
CA LYS A 39 -8.06 -6.64 7.96
C LYS A 39 -6.80 -5.99 8.55
N GLY A 40 -5.71 -5.97 7.79
CA GLY A 40 -4.46 -5.32 8.17
C GLY A 40 -3.68 -4.82 6.96
N SER A 41 -2.72 -3.93 7.19
CA SER A 41 -1.85 -3.31 6.17
C SER A 41 -0.37 -3.62 6.44
N PRO A 42 0.05 -4.89 6.34
CA PRO A 42 1.47 -5.26 6.49
C PRO A 42 2.34 -4.63 5.39
N ASP A 43 1.79 -4.43 4.20
CA ASP A 43 2.48 -3.78 3.08
C ASP A 43 2.35 -2.27 3.21
N ASN A 44 3.47 -1.55 3.12
CA ASN A 44 3.52 -0.10 3.32
C ASN A 44 4.38 0.57 2.24
N MET A 45 3.92 1.72 1.75
CA MET A 45 4.76 2.67 1.03
C MET A 45 5.00 3.87 1.93
N ILE A 46 6.27 4.13 2.21
CA ILE A 46 6.71 5.18 3.12
C ILE A 46 7.63 6.10 2.34
N VAL A 47 7.30 7.38 2.27
CA VAL A 47 8.00 8.37 1.43
C VAL A 47 8.70 9.42 2.27
N SER A 48 9.82 9.91 1.75
CA SER A 48 10.58 11.01 2.36
C SER A 48 10.08 12.36 1.85
N ARG A 49 10.51 13.44 2.51
CA ARG A 49 10.24 14.82 2.06
C ARG A 49 10.75 15.09 0.64
N GLY A 50 11.82 14.42 0.21
CA GLY A 50 12.38 14.61 -1.14
C GLY A 50 11.45 14.18 -2.26
N LEU A 51 10.42 13.36 -1.99
CA LEU A 51 9.40 13.03 -3.00
C LEU A 51 8.28 14.07 -3.08
N TYR A 52 8.33 15.11 -2.25
CA TYR A 52 7.39 16.24 -2.19
C TYR A 52 8.06 17.58 -2.52
N ASP A 53 9.35 17.60 -2.86
CA ASP A 53 10.11 18.85 -3.03
C ASP A 53 10.10 19.40 -4.47
N GLY A 54 9.48 18.67 -5.41
CA GLY A 54 9.50 19.04 -6.81
C GLY A 54 10.90 19.00 -7.40
N ARG A 55 11.72 17.96 -7.15
CA ARG A 55 13.05 17.79 -7.75
C ARG A 55 13.32 16.35 -8.16
N GLY A 56 13.80 16.13 -9.39
CA GLY A 56 14.13 14.81 -9.94
C GLY A 56 12.92 13.88 -10.14
N ILE A 57 12.36 13.36 -9.03
CA ILE A 57 11.19 12.48 -8.97
C ILE A 57 10.24 13.00 -7.89
N SER A 58 8.96 13.16 -8.22
CA SER A 58 7.92 13.54 -7.26
C SER A 58 6.84 12.49 -7.16
N TYR A 59 6.40 12.21 -5.94
CA TYR A 59 5.18 11.48 -5.69
C TYR A 59 3.99 12.30 -6.18
N VAL A 60 3.06 11.65 -6.88
CA VAL A 60 1.79 12.28 -7.27
C VAL A 60 0.86 12.19 -6.07
N ASP A 61 0.64 13.31 -5.39
CA ASP A 61 -0.15 13.34 -4.16
C ASP A 61 -1.57 12.77 -4.36
N GLY A 62 -2.04 11.99 -3.39
CA GLY A 62 -3.33 11.30 -3.47
C GLY A 62 -3.40 10.13 -4.46
N SER A 63 -2.30 9.76 -5.12
CA SER A 63 -2.28 8.64 -6.07
C SER A 63 -2.13 7.27 -5.42
N PHE A 64 -1.88 7.22 -4.10
CA PHE A 64 -1.75 5.96 -3.39
C PHE A 64 -3.07 5.21 -3.35
N GLY A 65 -3.00 3.90 -3.58
CA GLY A 65 -4.17 3.06 -3.56
C GLY A 65 -3.87 1.59 -3.36
N ARG A 66 -4.94 0.82 -3.27
CA ARG A 66 -4.91 -0.64 -3.29
C ARG A 66 -5.69 -1.14 -4.49
N PHE A 67 -5.08 -2.06 -5.21
CA PHE A 67 -5.71 -2.71 -6.33
C PHE A 67 -6.68 -3.80 -5.85
N MET A 68 -7.94 -3.72 -6.31
CA MET A 68 -9.04 -4.62 -5.89
C MET A 68 -9.91 -5.02 -7.08
N ALA A 69 -9.34 -5.68 -8.08
CA ALA A 69 -10.15 -6.26 -9.14
C ALA A 69 -10.93 -7.48 -8.64
N ASP A 70 -12.15 -7.67 -9.16
CA ASP A 70 -13.07 -8.73 -8.72
C ASP A 70 -12.44 -10.13 -8.80
N TYR A 71 -11.58 -10.38 -9.79
CA TYR A 71 -10.90 -11.66 -9.96
C TYR A 71 -9.93 -12.01 -8.83
N LEU A 72 -9.48 -11.02 -8.04
CA LEU A 72 -8.63 -11.25 -6.85
C LEU A 72 -9.42 -11.78 -5.66
N PHE A 73 -10.74 -11.87 -5.79
CA PHE A 73 -11.64 -12.32 -4.74
C PHE A 73 -12.36 -13.59 -5.15
N ARG A 74 -12.69 -14.40 -4.14
CA ARG A 74 -13.64 -15.49 -4.26
C ARG A 74 -14.60 -15.35 -3.09
N GLU A 75 -15.87 -15.10 -3.42
CA GLU A 75 -16.89 -14.72 -2.45
C GLU A 75 -16.46 -13.48 -1.65
N ARG A 76 -16.30 -13.59 -0.33
CA ARG A 76 -15.93 -12.48 0.57
C ARG A 76 -14.45 -12.48 0.99
N ALA A 77 -13.63 -13.34 0.38
CA ALA A 77 -12.22 -13.53 0.74
C ALA A 77 -11.29 -13.27 -0.44
N VAL A 78 -10.05 -12.84 -0.14
CA VAL A 78 -8.98 -12.77 -1.14
C VAL A 78 -8.69 -14.18 -1.65
N TYR A 79 -8.65 -14.35 -2.97
CA TYR A 79 -8.42 -15.63 -3.60
C TYR A 79 -6.92 -15.98 -3.60
N ARG A 80 -6.43 -16.31 -2.40
CA ARG A 80 -5.02 -16.65 -2.15
C ARG A 80 -4.54 -17.89 -2.88
N TRP A 81 -3.22 -18.06 -2.97
CA TRP A 81 -2.59 -19.24 -3.56
C TRP A 81 -3.08 -20.54 -2.90
N GLN A 82 -3.50 -21.50 -3.72
CA GLN A 82 -4.12 -22.72 -3.25
C GLN A 82 -3.14 -23.90 -3.23
N ARG A 83 -3.23 -24.69 -2.16
CA ARG A 83 -2.48 -25.94 -1.97
C ARG A 83 -3.42 -27.07 -1.58
N ALA A 84 -3.13 -28.27 -2.06
CA ALA A 84 -3.86 -29.48 -1.67
C ALA A 84 -3.74 -29.77 -0.16
N ARG A 85 -4.53 -30.73 0.34
CA ARG A 85 -4.48 -31.20 1.74
C ARG A 85 -4.49 -30.04 2.77
N ARG A 86 -5.41 -29.09 2.59
CA ARG A 86 -5.58 -27.91 3.46
C ARG A 86 -4.28 -27.15 3.72
N GLY A 87 -3.47 -26.93 2.68
CA GLY A 87 -2.20 -26.22 2.82
C GLY A 87 -0.97 -27.11 2.98
N LYS A 88 -1.12 -28.42 3.21
CA LYS A 88 0.01 -29.35 3.43
C LYS A 88 0.46 -30.12 2.19
N GLY A 89 -0.28 -30.01 1.08
CA GLY A 89 -0.01 -30.74 -0.17
C GLY A 89 0.64 -29.87 -1.25
N ARG A 90 0.64 -30.43 -2.47
CA ARG A 90 1.17 -29.77 -3.67
C ARG A 90 0.44 -28.45 -3.98
N HIS A 91 1.14 -27.57 -4.67
CA HIS A 91 0.55 -26.36 -5.25
C HIS A 91 -0.44 -26.71 -6.35
N LEU A 92 -1.55 -25.98 -6.42
CA LEU A 92 -2.64 -26.27 -7.35
C LEU A 92 -2.65 -25.36 -8.58
N GLY A 93 -1.76 -24.36 -8.67
CA GLY A 93 -1.76 -23.39 -9.77
C GLY A 93 -3.02 -22.53 -9.81
N LYS A 94 -3.62 -22.27 -8.64
CA LYS A 94 -4.91 -21.58 -8.49
C LYS A 94 -4.79 -20.49 -7.42
N GLY A 95 -5.46 -19.37 -7.66
CA GLY A 95 -5.37 -18.18 -6.82
C GLY A 95 -4.13 -17.34 -7.10
N TYR A 96 -3.99 -16.27 -6.32
CA TYR A 96 -2.94 -15.25 -6.46
C TYR A 96 -2.17 -15.12 -5.13
N SER A 97 -1.85 -13.90 -4.71
CA SER A 97 -1.37 -13.62 -3.36
C SER A 97 -2.55 -13.56 -2.36
N ASP A 98 -2.29 -13.82 -1.08
CA ASP A 98 -3.20 -13.45 0.02
C ASP A 98 -3.14 -11.97 0.38
N HIS A 99 -2.19 -11.23 -0.20
CA HIS A 99 -2.07 -9.79 -0.12
C HIS A 99 -2.55 -9.13 -1.43
N LEU A 100 -3.20 -7.99 -1.29
CA LEU A 100 -3.62 -7.14 -2.40
C LEU A 100 -2.49 -6.16 -2.75
N PRO A 101 -2.18 -5.96 -4.04
CA PRO A 101 -1.19 -4.98 -4.46
C PRO A 101 -1.55 -3.58 -3.98
N ILE A 102 -0.55 -2.85 -3.48
CA ILE A 102 -0.63 -1.41 -3.28
C ILE A 102 0.12 -0.71 -4.41
N PHE A 103 -0.34 0.48 -4.77
CA PHE A 103 0.25 1.27 -5.85
C PHE A 103 0.32 2.74 -5.46
N ALA A 104 1.22 3.46 -6.11
CA ALA A 104 1.39 4.90 -6.07
C ALA A 104 1.97 5.34 -7.41
N SER A 105 1.68 6.57 -7.83
CA SER A 105 2.24 7.14 -9.05
C SER A 105 3.37 8.11 -8.72
N PHE A 106 4.41 8.09 -9.54
CA PHE A 106 5.54 8.99 -9.45
C PHE A 106 5.76 9.63 -10.82
N ALA A 107 6.00 10.92 -10.82
CA ALA A 107 6.37 11.66 -12.01
C ALA A 107 7.88 11.93 -11.98
N ALA A 108 8.52 11.80 -13.13
CA ALA A 108 9.84 12.36 -13.37
C ALA A 108 9.67 13.64 -14.19
N GLY A 109 10.46 14.66 -13.90
CA GLY A 109 10.46 15.87 -14.69
C GLY A 109 11.80 16.60 -14.59
N PRO A 110 12.05 17.59 -15.45
CA PRO A 110 12.87 18.71 -15.06
C PRO A 110 12.03 19.56 -14.09
N PHE A 111 11.82 19.05 -12.87
CA PHE A 111 11.16 19.84 -11.86
C PHE A 111 12.09 21.01 -11.47
N ARG A 112 11.51 22.21 -11.31
CA ARG A 112 12.23 23.48 -11.11
C ARG A 112 12.29 23.85 -9.65
#